data_AF-A0A7Y8KIW4-F1
#
_entry.id   AF-A0A7Y8KIW4-F1
#
_cell.length_a   1.000
_cell.length_b   1.000
_cell.length_c   1.000
_cell.angle_alpha   90.00
_cell.angle_beta   90.00
_cell.angle_gamma   90.00
#
_symmetry.space_group_name_H-M   'P 1'
#
loop_
_entity.id
_entity.type
_entity.pdbx_description
1 polymer ?
#
loop_
_entity_poly.entity_id
_entity_poly.type
_entity_poly.pdbx_seq_one_letter_code
_entity_poly.pdbx_strand_id
1 'polypeptide(L)'
;MAVELTYVAVCRNNQLFIFDGLSEEIEAGAIQDSLLPFYKEVVSTGELNKALTHLDERFKRFIAGEWFYTRIASLYTHHYSAKDRQEIMNLMIDKQVAQAGYSNRQLVRSIRPRIKKQLSDPKEFYQAVERVLFHGQTHVPYADMKKFVDHHKSSK
;
A
#
# COMPACT_ATOMS: atom_id res chain seq x y z
N MET A 1 10.33 -2.51 25.16
CA MET A 1 10.87 -1.71 24.05
C MET A 1 9.89 -1.84 22.89
N ALA A 2 9.32 -0.73 22.41
CA ALA A 2 8.40 -0.75 21.28
C ALA A 2 9.17 -1.05 19.99
N VAL A 3 8.68 -1.98 19.18
CA VAL A 3 9.22 -2.26 17.84
C VAL A 3 8.49 -1.34 16.86
N GLU A 4 9.19 -0.38 16.28
CA GLU A 4 8.64 0.57 15.32
C GLU A 4 9.05 0.17 13.90
N LEU A 5 8.11 0.12 12.96
CA LEU A 5 8.40 -0.05 11.54
C LEU A 5 8.81 1.31 10.96
N THR A 6 10.11 1.54 10.81
CA THR A 6 10.62 2.76 10.20
C THR A 6 10.52 2.67 8.66
N TYR A 7 9.58 3.39 8.06
CA TYR A 7 9.50 3.58 6.61
C TYR A 7 10.16 4.91 6.22
N VAL A 8 11.18 4.85 5.38
CA VAL A 8 11.78 6.05 4.77
C VAL A 8 11.21 6.22 3.38
N ALA A 9 10.38 7.26 3.23
CA ALA A 9 9.86 7.70 1.96
C ALA A 9 10.99 8.21 1.05
N VAL A 10 11.33 7.47 -0.01
CA VAL A 10 12.23 7.95 -1.06
C VAL A 10 11.37 8.47 -2.22
N CYS A 11 11.42 9.78 -2.46
CA CYS A 11 10.62 10.51 -3.46
C CYS A 11 10.78 10.07 -4.92
N ARG A 12 11.59 9.04 -5.20
CA ARG A 12 11.95 8.68 -6.57
C ARG A 12 10.92 7.89 -7.35
N ASN A 13 9.86 7.31 -6.75
CA ASN A 13 8.73 6.69 -7.50
C ASN A 13 7.55 6.17 -6.63
N ASN A 14 7.43 6.52 -5.35
CA ASN A 14 6.67 5.68 -4.39
C ASN A 14 5.46 6.33 -3.71
N GLN A 15 4.97 7.47 -4.18
CA GLN A 15 3.84 8.14 -3.53
C GLN A 15 2.84 8.64 -4.56
N LEU A 16 1.71 7.93 -4.65
CA LEU A 16 0.48 8.54 -5.14
C LEU A 16 0.04 9.55 -4.06
N PHE A 17 0.38 10.82 -4.25
CA PHE A 17 -0.15 11.90 -3.43
C PHE A 17 -1.57 12.20 -3.90
N ILE A 18 -2.56 11.72 -3.15
CA ILE A 18 -3.93 12.19 -3.30
C ILE A 18 -4.07 13.38 -2.37
N PHE A 19 -4.03 14.57 -2.96
CA PHE A 19 -4.45 15.79 -2.30
C PHE A 19 -5.98 15.80 -2.28
N ASP A 20 -6.57 15.22 -1.24
CA ASP A 20 -8.02 15.26 -1.04
C ASP A 20 -8.42 16.64 -0.51
N GLY A 21 -8.48 17.60 -1.43
CA GLY A 21 -9.01 18.94 -1.20
C GLY A 21 -10.49 19.04 -1.59
N LEU A 22 -11.29 17.98 -1.44
CA LEU A 22 -12.64 17.92 -2.00
C LEU A 22 -13.78 18.04 -0.97
N SER A 23 -13.51 18.61 0.21
CA SER A 23 -14.61 19.03 1.09
C SER A 23 -14.98 20.51 0.98
N GLU A 24 -14.11 21.36 0.41
CA GLU A 24 -14.35 22.81 0.30
C GLU A 24 -13.77 23.37 -1.02
N GLU A 25 -14.42 24.39 -1.60
CA GLU A 25 -13.94 25.07 -2.81
C GLU A 25 -12.55 25.69 -2.54
N ILE A 26 -11.53 25.25 -3.29
CA ILE A 26 -10.18 25.82 -3.20
C ILE A 26 -9.97 26.76 -4.39
N GLU A 27 -9.60 28.02 -4.12
CA GLU A 27 -9.23 28.97 -5.16
C GLU A 27 -7.99 28.48 -5.93
N ALA A 28 -8.02 28.59 -7.27
CA ALA A 28 -6.93 28.13 -8.13
C ALA A 28 -5.55 28.76 -7.79
N GLY A 29 -5.55 29.98 -7.24
CA GLY A 29 -4.32 30.64 -6.77
C GLY A 29 -3.66 29.91 -5.59
N ALA A 30 -4.45 29.45 -4.63
CA ALA A 30 -3.94 28.70 -3.47
C ALA A 30 -3.32 27.35 -3.88
N ILE A 31 -3.87 26.71 -4.92
CA ILE A 31 -3.28 25.48 -5.49
C ILE A 31 -1.91 25.79 -6.11
N GLN A 32 -1.79 26.87 -6.87
CA GLN A 32 -0.53 27.24 -7.51
C GLN A 32 0.55 27.63 -6.48
N ASP A 33 0.16 28.38 -5.44
CA ASP A 33 1.08 28.89 -4.43
C ASP A 33 1.60 27.81 -3.47
N SER A 34 0.80 26.76 -3.19
CA SER A 34 1.22 25.64 -2.34
C SER A 34 1.85 24.47 -3.12
N LEU A 35 1.29 24.09 -4.27
CA LEU A 35 1.78 22.91 -5.00
C LEU A 35 3.07 23.17 -5.76
N LEU A 36 3.27 24.38 -6.32
CA LEU A 36 4.45 24.66 -7.13
C LEU A 36 5.74 24.62 -6.30
N PRO A 37 5.83 25.25 -5.10
CA PRO A 37 7.00 25.11 -4.24
C PRO A 37 7.18 23.69 -3.72
N PHE A 38 6.09 22.99 -3.37
CA PHE A 38 6.13 21.57 -3.00
C PHE A 38 6.82 20.73 -4.08
N TYR A 39 6.35 20.79 -5.33
CA TYR A 39 6.93 20.00 -6.43
C TYR A 39 8.37 20.41 -6.73
N LYS A 40 8.69 21.72 -6.69
CA LYS A 40 10.06 22.20 -6.88
C LYS A 40 11.00 21.64 -5.82
N GLU A 41 10.62 21.67 -4.55
CA GLU A 41 11.42 21.12 -3.45
C GLU A 41 11.60 19.60 -3.62
N VAL A 42 10.51 18.85 -3.87
CA VAL A 42 10.59 17.39 -4.11
C VAL A 42 11.54 17.04 -5.27
N VAL A 43 11.42 17.74 -6.41
CA VAL A 43 12.23 17.44 -7.61
C VAL A 43 13.70 17.83 -7.41
N SER A 44 13.95 18.94 -6.72
CA SER A 44 15.28 19.51 -6.56
C SER A 44 16.11 18.83 -5.47
N THR A 45 15.49 18.48 -4.33
CA THR A 45 16.22 17.94 -3.16
C THR A 45 15.86 16.49 -2.86
N GLY A 46 14.68 16.01 -3.28
CA GLY A 46 14.16 14.71 -2.87
C GLY A 46 13.72 14.66 -1.40
N GLU A 47 13.75 15.78 -0.67
CA GLU A 47 13.40 15.83 0.75
C GLU A 47 11.90 16.06 0.95
N LEU A 48 11.16 14.97 1.15
CA LEU A 48 9.71 15.02 1.31
C LEU A 48 9.26 15.84 2.53
N ASN A 49 9.88 15.62 3.69
CA ASN A 49 9.45 16.32 4.92
C ASN A 49 9.59 17.84 4.79
N LYS A 50 10.63 18.28 4.09
CA LYS A 50 10.85 19.69 3.78
C LYS A 50 9.82 20.18 2.77
N ALA A 51 9.58 19.44 1.69
CA ALA A 51 8.59 19.83 0.69
C ALA A 51 7.17 19.95 1.26
N LEU A 52 6.78 19.06 2.18
CA LEU A 52 5.46 19.08 2.82
C LEU A 52 5.19 20.37 3.61
N THR A 53 6.23 21.10 4.04
CA THR A 53 6.05 22.39 4.73
C THR A 53 5.47 23.49 3.82
N HIS A 54 5.50 23.30 2.50
CA HIS A 54 4.90 24.21 1.53
C HIS A 54 3.40 23.98 1.31
N LEU A 55 2.86 22.85 1.79
CA LEU A 55 1.46 22.53 1.63
C LEU A 55 0.64 23.17 2.75
N ASP A 56 -0.43 23.87 2.34
CA ASP A 56 -1.47 24.36 3.23
C ASP A 56 -2.18 23.20 3.97
N GLU A 57 -2.67 23.43 5.18
CA GLU A 57 -3.33 22.43 6.03
C GLU A 57 -4.59 21.81 5.38
N ARG A 58 -5.18 22.50 4.40
CA ARG A 58 -6.29 21.99 3.57
C ARG A 58 -5.87 20.83 2.67
N PHE A 59 -4.58 20.67 2.39
CA PHE A 59 -4.05 19.55 1.62
C PHE A 59 -3.78 18.36 2.54
N LYS A 60 -4.60 17.32 2.39
CA LYS A 60 -4.35 16.05 3.09
C LYS A 60 -3.22 15.29 2.43
N ARG A 61 -2.27 14.83 3.24
CA ARG A 61 -1.18 13.94 2.82
C ARG A 61 -1.64 12.48 2.93
N PHE A 62 -1.62 11.76 1.82
CA PHE A 62 -1.77 10.31 1.80
C PHE A 62 -0.46 9.65 1.39
N ILE A 63 0.16 8.90 2.30
CA ILE A 63 1.37 8.11 2.00
C ILE A 63 0.92 6.67 1.70
N ALA A 64 0.89 6.32 0.41
CA ALA A 64 0.48 4.99 -0.03
C ALA A 64 1.30 3.85 0.62
N GLY A 65 2.59 4.09 0.85
CA GLY A 65 3.46 3.12 1.51
C GLY A 65 3.13 2.91 2.99
N GLU A 66 2.89 3.97 3.74
CA GLU A 66 2.45 3.90 5.14
C GLU A 66 1.11 3.17 5.23
N TRP A 67 0.14 3.58 4.41
CA TRP A 67 -1.16 2.91 4.32
C TRP A 67 -1.00 1.41 4.03
N PHE A 68 -0.14 1.04 3.08
CA PHE A 68 0.10 -0.37 2.74
C PHE A 68 0.67 -1.15 3.91
N TYR A 69 1.74 -0.65 4.54
CA TYR A 69 2.39 -1.36 5.65
C TYR A 69 1.48 -1.49 6.86
N THR A 70 0.71 -0.45 7.19
CA THR A 70 -0.29 -0.52 8.26
C THR A 70 -1.38 -1.53 7.94
N ARG A 71 -1.90 -1.55 6.69
CA ARG A 71 -2.96 -2.47 6.30
C ARG A 71 -2.49 -3.92 6.24
N ILE A 72 -1.32 -4.19 5.68
CA ILE A 72 -0.82 -5.56 5.55
C ILE A 72 -0.38 -6.13 6.91
N ALA A 73 0.18 -5.31 7.80
CA ALA A 73 0.44 -5.71 9.18
C ALA A 73 -0.87 -6.05 9.91
N SER A 74 -1.87 -5.18 9.83
CA SER A 74 -3.19 -5.44 10.43
C SER A 74 -3.84 -6.72 9.88
N LEU A 75 -3.72 -6.96 8.57
CA LEU A 75 -4.20 -8.18 7.95
C LEU A 75 -3.53 -9.41 8.57
N TYR A 76 -2.20 -9.43 8.66
CA TYR A 76 -1.51 -10.59 9.24
C TYR A 76 -1.74 -10.75 10.74
N THR A 77 -1.92 -9.67 11.50
CA THR A 77 -2.17 -9.72 12.94
C THR A 77 -3.57 -10.20 13.28
N HIS A 78 -4.59 -9.81 12.50
CA HIS A 78 -5.99 -10.00 12.87
C HIS A 78 -6.84 -10.81 11.88
N HIS A 79 -6.48 -10.84 10.60
CA HIS A 79 -7.34 -11.29 9.49
C HIS A 79 -6.58 -12.16 8.47
N TYR A 80 -5.82 -13.14 8.96
CA TYR A 80 -5.09 -14.09 8.11
C TYR A 80 -5.26 -15.56 8.54
N SER A 81 -6.48 -15.89 8.96
CA SER A 81 -6.90 -17.27 9.25
C SER A 81 -7.13 -18.08 7.97
N ALA A 82 -7.47 -19.37 8.11
CA ALA A 82 -7.88 -20.19 6.98
C ALA A 82 -9.15 -19.66 6.28
N LYS A 83 -10.08 -19.09 7.05
CA LYS A 83 -11.31 -18.48 6.52
C LYS A 83 -10.99 -17.20 5.74
N ASP A 84 -10.17 -16.31 6.32
CA ASP A 84 -9.80 -15.05 5.65
C ASP A 84 -9.07 -15.30 4.33
N ARG A 85 -8.14 -16.28 4.31
CA ARG A 85 -7.45 -16.68 3.08
C ARG A 85 -8.41 -17.20 2.00
N GLN A 86 -9.48 -17.89 2.40
CA GLN A 86 -10.50 -18.36 1.47
C GLN A 86 -11.30 -17.19 0.87
N GLU A 87 -11.63 -16.19 1.69
CA GLU A 87 -12.32 -14.96 1.25
C GLU A 87 -11.44 -14.14 0.29
N ILE A 88 -10.16 -13.91 0.64
CA ILE A 88 -9.19 -13.23 -0.22
C ILE A 88 -9.02 -13.98 -1.54
N MET A 89 -8.94 -15.31 -1.50
CA MET A 89 -8.84 -16.13 -2.71
C MET A 89 -10.05 -15.93 -3.63
N ASN A 90 -11.27 -15.92 -3.08
CA ASN A 90 -12.49 -15.70 -3.87
C ASN A 90 -12.47 -14.31 -4.53
N LEU A 91 -12.13 -13.25 -3.77
CA LEU A 91 -12.02 -11.89 -4.30
C LEU A 91 -10.99 -11.78 -5.44
N MET A 92 -9.84 -12.44 -5.30
CA MET A 92 -8.80 -12.45 -6.33
C MET A 92 -9.24 -13.23 -7.59
N ILE A 93 -9.99 -14.33 -7.42
CA ILE A 93 -10.57 -15.07 -8.56
C ILE A 93 -11.58 -14.19 -9.29
N ASP A 94 -12.51 -13.56 -8.56
CA ASP A 94 -13.56 -12.72 -9.14
C ASP A 94 -12.96 -11.56 -9.93
N LYS A 95 -11.89 -10.93 -9.41
CA LYS A 95 -11.15 -9.88 -10.13
C LYS A 95 -10.54 -10.40 -11.44
N GLN A 96 -9.95 -11.59 -11.45
CA GLN A 96 -9.35 -12.17 -12.66
C GLN A 96 -10.41 -12.57 -13.69
N VAL A 97 -11.55 -13.08 -13.24
CA VAL A 97 -12.71 -13.39 -14.09
C VAL A 97 -13.28 -12.11 -14.71
N ALA A 98 -13.43 -11.04 -13.92
CA ALA A 98 -13.86 -9.74 -14.42
C ALA A 98 -12.90 -9.18 -15.47
N GLN A 99 -11.59 -9.30 -15.25
CA GLN A 99 -10.56 -8.89 -16.22
C GLN A 99 -10.60 -9.70 -17.52
N ALA A 100 -10.98 -10.98 -17.47
CA ALA A 100 -11.11 -11.81 -18.66
C ALA A 100 -12.37 -11.49 -19.48
N GLY A 101 -13.38 -10.84 -18.88
CA GLY A 101 -14.65 -10.50 -19.54
C GLY A 101 -15.59 -11.70 -19.73
N TYR A 102 -15.24 -12.89 -19.24
CA TYR A 102 -16.08 -14.09 -19.27
C TYR A 102 -15.80 -14.98 -18.05
N SER A 103 -16.78 -15.81 -17.70
CA SER A 103 -16.66 -16.76 -16.59
C SER A 103 -17.00 -18.18 -17.06
N ASN A 104 -16.09 -19.12 -16.84
CA ASN A 104 -16.37 -20.54 -17.01
C ASN A 104 -15.56 -21.38 -16.02
N ARG A 105 -15.97 -22.65 -15.83
CA ARG A 105 -15.31 -23.57 -14.88
C ARG A 105 -13.84 -23.82 -15.20
N GLN A 106 -13.44 -23.79 -16.46
CA GLN A 106 -12.06 -24.04 -16.88
C GLN A 106 -11.15 -22.87 -16.49
N LEU A 107 -11.59 -21.63 -16.71
CA LEU A 107 -10.90 -20.40 -16.33
C LEU A 107 -10.70 -20.34 -14.81
N VAL A 108 -11.75 -20.59 -14.03
CA VAL A 108 -11.63 -20.61 -12.57
C VAL A 108 -10.66 -21.69 -12.11
N ARG A 109 -10.69 -22.88 -12.73
CA ARG A 109 -9.75 -23.98 -12.44
C ARG A 109 -8.31 -23.65 -12.80
N SER A 110 -8.05 -22.85 -13.83
CA SER A 110 -6.68 -22.45 -14.19
C SER A 110 -6.15 -21.34 -13.28
N ILE A 111 -7.00 -20.43 -12.82
CA ILE A 111 -6.62 -19.29 -11.96
C ILE A 111 -6.40 -19.73 -10.50
N ARG A 112 -7.30 -20.58 -9.97
CA ARG A 112 -7.33 -20.93 -8.53
C ARG A 112 -6.01 -21.48 -7.99
N PRO A 113 -5.29 -22.42 -8.64
CA PRO A 113 -4.03 -22.95 -8.13
C PRO A 113 -2.96 -21.88 -7.97
N ARG A 114 -2.88 -20.93 -8.91
CA ARG A 114 -1.92 -19.81 -8.88
C ARG A 114 -2.17 -18.91 -7.67
N ILE A 115 -3.43 -18.51 -7.45
CA ILE A 115 -3.81 -17.67 -6.31
C ILE A 115 -3.60 -18.42 -4.99
N LYS A 116 -3.99 -19.71 -4.94
CA LYS A 116 -3.78 -20.54 -3.75
C LYS A 116 -2.31 -20.63 -3.37
N LYS A 117 -1.41 -20.80 -4.35
CA LYS A 117 0.03 -20.82 -4.11
C LYS A 117 0.50 -19.50 -3.50
N GLN A 118 0.12 -18.37 -4.10
CA GLN A 118 0.47 -17.04 -3.59
C GLN A 118 0.00 -16.82 -2.14
N LEU A 119 -1.19 -17.26 -1.78
CA LEU A 119 -1.74 -17.09 -0.42
C LEU A 119 -1.20 -18.11 0.60
N SER A 120 -0.61 -19.22 0.13
CA SER A 120 -0.11 -20.29 0.99
C SER A 120 1.14 -19.90 1.77
N ASP A 121 2.01 -19.10 1.15
CA ASP A 121 3.17 -18.51 1.81
C ASP A 121 2.90 -17.01 2.04
N PRO A 122 2.77 -16.56 3.31
CA PRO A 122 2.61 -15.14 3.62
C PRO A 122 3.72 -14.27 3.04
N LYS A 123 4.95 -14.78 2.90
CA LYS A 123 6.05 -14.05 2.25
C LYS A 123 5.77 -13.83 0.77
N GLU A 124 5.36 -14.87 0.04
CA GLU A 124 5.01 -14.76 -1.39
C GLU A 124 3.86 -13.77 -1.59
N PHE A 125 2.83 -13.83 -0.74
CA PHE A 125 1.72 -12.89 -0.80
C PHE A 125 2.17 -11.44 -0.56
N TYR A 126 2.93 -11.20 0.52
CA TYR A 126 3.48 -9.89 0.84
C TYR A 126 4.29 -9.31 -0.32
N GLN A 127 5.24 -10.09 -0.85
CA GLN A 127 6.12 -9.65 -1.92
C GLN A 127 5.36 -9.44 -3.24
N ALA A 128 4.32 -10.23 -3.51
CA ALA A 128 3.50 -10.04 -4.71
C ALA A 128 2.73 -8.72 -4.64
N VAL A 129 2.14 -8.37 -3.50
CA VAL A 129 1.41 -7.11 -3.35
C VAL A 129 2.37 -5.92 -3.29
N GLU A 130 3.49 -6.04 -2.58
CA GLU A 130 4.54 -5.00 -2.51
C GLU A 130 5.09 -4.68 -3.91
N ARG A 131 5.42 -5.71 -4.69
CA ARG A 131 5.92 -5.56 -6.07
C ARG A 131 4.93 -4.80 -6.96
N VAL A 132 3.64 -5.08 -6.82
CA VAL A 132 2.60 -4.42 -7.62
C VAL A 132 2.47 -2.95 -7.20
N LEU A 133 2.44 -2.68 -5.89
CA LEU A 133 2.21 -1.34 -5.37
C LEU A 133 3.41 -0.41 -5.56
N PHE A 134 4.62 -0.92 -5.37
CA PHE A 134 5.87 -0.15 -5.44
C PHE A 134 6.66 -0.41 -6.71
N HIS A 135 6.00 -0.89 -7.78
CA HIS A 135 6.62 -1.11 -9.08
C HIS A 135 7.93 -1.91 -9.04
N GLY A 136 7.98 -2.93 -8.18
CA GLY A 136 9.14 -3.82 -8.00
C GLY A 136 10.20 -3.36 -7.01
N GLN A 137 10.00 -2.22 -6.33
CA GLN A 137 10.89 -1.79 -5.26
C GLN A 137 10.48 -2.41 -3.91
N THR A 138 11.48 -2.81 -3.14
CA THR A 138 11.30 -3.34 -1.77
C THR A 138 11.74 -2.26 -0.80
N HIS A 139 10.84 -1.81 0.08
CA HIS A 139 11.17 -0.78 1.08
C HIS A 139 11.28 -1.34 2.48
N VAL A 140 10.49 -2.36 2.80
CA VAL A 140 10.55 -3.05 4.09
C VAL A 140 10.80 -4.53 3.81
N PRO A 141 11.92 -5.10 4.27
CA PRO A 141 12.14 -6.54 4.16
C PRO A 141 11.04 -7.33 4.88
N TYR A 142 10.57 -8.42 4.28
CA TYR A 142 9.54 -9.28 4.90
C TYR A 142 9.94 -9.78 6.31
N ALA A 143 11.23 -9.98 6.57
CA ALA A 143 11.71 -10.40 7.88
C ALA A 143 11.36 -9.39 8.99
N ASP A 144 11.43 -8.10 8.69
CA ASP A 144 11.14 -7.03 9.66
C ASP A 144 9.63 -6.85 9.82
N MET A 145 8.87 -6.94 8.73
CA MET A 145 7.40 -7.02 8.79
C MET A 145 6.94 -8.22 9.64
N LYS A 146 7.54 -9.40 9.47
CA LYS A 146 7.21 -10.59 10.25
C LYS A 146 7.49 -10.39 11.73
N LYS A 147 8.66 -9.85 12.08
CA LYS A 147 9.01 -9.53 13.49
C LYS A 147 7.98 -8.59 14.12
N PHE A 148 7.58 -7.55 13.39
CA PHE A 148 6.56 -6.60 13.84
C PHE A 148 5.22 -7.29 14.12
N VAL A 149 4.73 -8.10 13.17
CA VAL A 149 3.47 -8.85 13.32
C VAL A 149 3.54 -9.83 14.49
N ASP A 150 4.63 -10.59 14.62
CA ASP A 150 4.78 -11.60 15.68
C ASP A 150 4.78 -10.93 17.06
N HIS A 151 5.47 -9.78 17.20
CA HIS A 151 5.45 -8.99 18.43
C HIS A 151 4.01 -8.59 18.82
N HIS A 152 3.25 -8.05 17.87
CA HIS A 152 1.88 -7.59 18.12
C HIS A 152 0.83 -8.71 18.26
N LYS A 153 1.12 -9.93 17.80
CA LYS A 153 0.31 -11.12 18.12
C LYS A 153 0.55 -11.62 19.54
N SER A 154 1.79 -11.54 20.02
CA SER A 154 2.20 -12.06 21.33
C SER A 154 1.81 -11.17 22.52
N SER A 155 1.46 -9.90 22.26
CA SER A 155 1.01 -8.95 23.29
C SER A 155 -0.51 -9.01 23.57
N LYS A 156 -1.20 -10.08 23.17
CA LYS A 156 -2.59 -10.40 23.54
C LYS A 156 -2.63 -11.68 24.35
#